data_AF-A0A090Q2S9-F1
#
_entry.id   AF-A0A090Q2S9-F1
#
_cell.length_a   1.000
_cell.length_b   1.000
_cell.length_c   1.000
_cell.angle_alpha   90.00
_cell.angle_beta   90.00
_cell.angle_gamma   90.00
#
_symmetry.space_group_name_H-M   'P 1'
#
loop_
_entity.id
_entity.type
_entity.pdbx_description
1 polymer ?
#
loop_
_entity_poly.entity_id
_entity_poly.type
_entity_poly.pdbx_seq_one_letter_code
_entity_poly.pdbx_strand_id
1 'polypeptide(L)'
;MYRQLPYLQAIAKNHLLVVIFFENTELRELTDKVTTTTQEIFDKTIAQKFAYEKKLIVNELNKFGIQTILTEPQHLTINTINKYLEIKARGLL
;
A
#
# COMPACT_ATOMS: atom_id res chain seq x y z
N MET A 1 -11.76 2.65 -5.39
CA MET A 1 -10.69 1.95 -6.15
C MET A 1 -11.09 1.71 -7.61
N TYR A 2 -12.22 1.05 -7.89
CA TYR A 2 -12.63 0.66 -9.25
C TYR A 2 -12.69 1.79 -10.29
N ARG A 3 -12.94 3.03 -9.88
CA ARG A 3 -12.91 4.17 -10.80
C ARG A 3 -11.51 4.50 -11.33
N GLN A 4 -10.46 4.26 -10.54
CA GLN A 4 -9.08 4.58 -10.92
C GLN A 4 -8.35 3.41 -11.56
N LEU A 5 -8.83 2.19 -11.33
CA LEU A 5 -8.23 0.95 -11.85
C LEU A 5 -8.09 0.95 -13.39
N PRO A 6 -9.08 1.41 -14.19
CA PRO A 6 -8.93 1.47 -15.65
C PRO A 6 -7.74 2.33 -16.10
N TYR A 7 -7.49 3.45 -15.41
CA TYR A 7 -6.35 4.32 -15.73
C TYR A 7 -5.02 3.67 -15.41
N LEU A 8 -4.92 3.01 -14.24
CA LEU A 8 -3.70 2.29 -13.86
C LEU A 8 -3.42 1.12 -14.82
N GLN A 9 -4.46 0.39 -15.22
CA GLN A 9 -4.35 -0.67 -16.22
C GLN A 9 -3.89 -0.13 -17.58
N ALA A 10 -4.44 1.01 -18.02
CA ALA A 10 -4.04 1.62 -19.29
C ALA A 10 -2.56 2.02 -19.31
N ILE A 11 -2.03 2.56 -18.20
CA ILE A 11 -0.60 2.87 -18.05
C ILE A 11 0.22 1.58 -18.05
N ALA A 12 -0.19 0.59 -17.25
CA ALA A 12 0.52 -0.68 -17.08
C ALA A 12 0.62 -1.52 -18.37
N LYS A 13 -0.27 -1.29 -19.35
CA LYS A 13 -0.20 -1.94 -20.67
C LYS A 13 1.02 -1.52 -21.50
N ASN A 14 1.51 -0.30 -21.32
CA ASN A 14 2.57 0.27 -22.15
C ASN A 14 3.84 0.60 -21.36
N HIS A 15 3.73 0.71 -20.03
CA HIS A 15 4.82 1.09 -19.16
C HIS A 15 4.86 0.20 -17.94
N LEU A 16 6.07 -0.09 -17.46
CA LEU A 16 6.24 -0.65 -16.14
C LEU A 16 5.69 0.34 -15.09
N LEU A 17 4.66 -0.08 -14.37
CA LEU A 17 4.01 0.71 -13.34
C LEU A 17 4.21 0.08 -11.97
N VAL A 18 4.72 0.87 -11.02
CA VAL A 18 4.83 0.51 -9.60
C VAL A 18 4.03 1.52 -8.78
N VAL A 19 3.08 1.04 -7.96
CA VAL A 19 2.24 1.88 -7.10
C VAL A 19 2.68 1.76 -5.65
N ILE A 20 2.91 2.89 -4.98
CA ILE A 20 3.37 2.93 -3.59
C ILE A 20 2.18 3.23 -2.66
N PHE A 21 2.03 2.42 -1.63
CA PHE A 21 1.10 2.60 -0.52
C PHE A 21 1.88 2.79 0.77
N PHE A 22 1.50 3.82 1.53
CA PHE A 22 2.08 4.04 2.85
C PHE A 22 1.20 3.47 3.95
N GLU A 23 1.82 2.79 4.92
CA GLU A 23 1.20 2.58 6.23
C GLU A 23 1.25 3.89 7.02
N ASN A 24 0.16 4.25 7.71
CA ASN A 24 0.18 5.43 8.59
C ASN A 24 0.69 4.96 9.96
N THR A 25 1.88 5.42 10.32
CA THR A 25 2.59 5.04 11.56
C THR A 25 1.92 5.63 12.80
N GLU A 26 1.37 6.84 12.72
CA GLU A 26 0.66 7.51 13.83
C GLU A 26 -0.63 6.75 14.19
N LEU A 27 -1.37 6.31 13.18
CA LEU A 27 -2.56 5.47 13.35
C LEU A 27 -2.20 4.09 13.90
N ARG A 28 -1.02 3.53 13.58
CA ARG A 28 -0.56 2.26 14.14
C ARG A 28 -0.26 2.38 15.64
N GLU A 29 0.40 3.46 16.06
CA GLU A 29 0.64 3.76 17.48
C GLU A 29 -0.66 3.94 18.28
N LEU A 30 -1.70 4.53 17.68
CA LEU A 30 -3.04 4.63 18.26
C LEU A 30 -3.73 3.26 18.38
N THR A 31 -3.40 2.31 17.52
CA THR A 31 -3.97 0.96 17.55
C THR A 31 -3.38 0.11 18.68
N ASP A 32 -2.12 0.34 19.05
CA ASP A 32 -1.40 -0.47 20.04
C ASP A 32 -1.57 0.01 21.50
N LYS A 33 -2.11 1.21 21.71
CA LYS A 33 -2.42 1.72 23.06
C LYS A 33 -3.73 1.15 23.61
N VAL A 34 -3.79 1.02 24.95
CA VAL A 34 -5.03 0.72 25.68
C VAL A 34 -5.94 1.93 25.53
N THR A 35 -7.08 1.75 24.87
CA THR A 35 -8.06 2.81 24.64
C THR A 35 -8.91 2.99 25.89
N THR A 36 -8.95 4.21 26.41
CA THR A 36 -9.70 4.57 27.63
C THR A 36 -10.93 5.42 27.35
N THR A 37 -11.03 6.01 26.14
CA THR A 37 -12.15 6.86 25.74
C THR A 37 -12.89 6.32 24.51
N THR A 38 -14.17 6.66 24.36
CA THR A 38 -14.98 6.28 23.18
C THR A 38 -14.39 6.81 21.87
N GLN A 39 -13.75 7.99 21.91
CA GLN A 39 -13.07 8.59 20.75
C GLN A 39 -11.87 7.74 20.32
N GLU A 40 -11.04 7.29 21.26
CA GLU A 40 -9.90 6.41 20.97
C GLU A 40 -10.33 5.05 20.38
N ILE A 41 -11.44 4.49 20.85
CA ILE A 41 -12.02 3.25 20.28
C ILE A 41 -12.46 3.48 18.82
N PHE A 42 -13.08 4.62 18.53
CA PHE A 42 -13.47 4.99 17.18
C PHE A 42 -12.25 5.12 16.27
N ASP A 43 -11.25 5.90 16.69
CA ASP A 43 -10.03 6.14 15.91
C ASP A 43 -9.27 4.83 15.65
N LYS A 44 -9.17 3.95 16.65
CA LYS A 44 -8.57 2.61 16.52
C LYS A 44 -9.30 1.74 15.50
N THR A 45 -10.62 1.72 15.53
CA THR A 45 -11.43 0.90 14.61
C THR A 45 -11.30 1.41 13.17
N ILE A 46 -11.30 2.73 12.99
CA ILE A 46 -11.10 3.36 11.68
C ILE A 46 -9.68 3.07 11.15
N ALA A 47 -8.65 3.19 12.00
CA ALA A 47 -7.27 2.86 11.64
C ALA A 47 -7.14 1.40 11.15
N GLN A 48 -7.71 0.45 11.88
CA GLN A 48 -7.71 -0.97 11.50
C GLN A 48 -8.42 -1.21 10.16
N LYS A 49 -9.59 -0.57 9.96
CA LYS A 49 -10.33 -0.64 8.70
C LYS A 49 -9.51 -0.10 7.53
N PHE A 50 -8.87 1.06 7.67
CA PHE A 50 -8.03 1.65 6.63
C PHE A 50 -6.82 0.76 6.28
N ALA A 51 -6.16 0.18 7.29
CA ALA A 51 -5.04 -0.73 7.08
C ALA A 51 -5.48 -1.98 6.31
N TYR A 52 -6.65 -2.55 6.66
CA TYR A 52 -7.21 -3.69 5.97
C TYR A 52 -7.61 -3.36 4.52
N GLU A 53 -8.28 -2.22 4.29
CA GLU A 53 -8.65 -1.77 2.94
C GLU A 53 -7.43 -1.55 2.04
N LYS A 54 -6.33 -0.99 2.56
CA LYS A 54 -5.07 -0.86 1.80
C LYS A 54 -4.54 -2.22 1.36
N LYS A 55 -4.54 -3.23 2.24
CA LYS A 55 -4.12 -4.60 1.90
C LYS A 55 -4.99 -5.20 0.80
N LEU A 56 -6.31 -4.98 0.86
CA LEU A 56 -7.22 -5.42 -0.20
C LEU A 56 -6.93 -4.74 -1.54
N ILE A 57 -6.69 -3.42 -1.54
CA ILE A 57 -6.34 -2.68 -2.77
C ILE A 57 -5.04 -3.19 -3.37
N VAL A 58 -4.01 -3.40 -2.54
CA VAL A 58 -2.72 -3.96 -2.95
C VAL A 58 -2.91 -5.32 -3.61
N ASN A 59 -3.65 -6.22 -2.97
CA ASN A 59 -3.94 -7.54 -3.52
C ASN A 59 -4.68 -7.46 -4.85
N GLU A 60 -5.64 -6.54 -4.97
CA GLU A 60 -6.41 -6.38 -6.20
C GLU A 60 -5.54 -5.85 -7.35
N LEU A 61 -4.68 -4.86 -7.10
CA LEU A 61 -3.73 -4.36 -8.11
C LEU A 61 -2.75 -5.46 -8.57
N ASN A 62 -2.25 -6.27 -7.64
CA ASN A 62 -1.35 -7.38 -7.95
C ASN A 62 -2.03 -8.43 -8.85
N LYS A 63 -3.34 -8.70 -8.67
CA LYS A 63 -4.11 -9.60 -9.57
C LYS A 63 -4.15 -9.08 -11.01
N PHE A 64 -4.09 -7.77 -11.22
CA PHE A 64 -4.02 -7.15 -12.55
C PHE A 64 -2.59 -7.00 -13.07
N GLY A 65 -1.59 -7.62 -12.42
CA GLY A 65 -0.18 -7.55 -12.83
C GLY A 65 0.51 -6.22 -12.51
N ILE A 66 -0.17 -5.31 -11.79
CA ILE A 66 0.38 -4.01 -11.40
C ILE A 66 1.24 -4.21 -10.16
N GLN A 67 2.52 -3.83 -10.24
CA GLN A 67 3.45 -3.97 -9.13
C GLN A 67 3.13 -2.96 -8.03
N THR A 68 3.24 -3.37 -6.77
CA THR A 68 2.95 -2.51 -5.63
C THR A 68 4.05 -2.59 -4.56
N ILE A 69 4.17 -1.52 -3.77
CA ILE A 69 4.97 -1.47 -2.55
C ILE A 69 4.06 -0.99 -1.42
N LEU A 70 3.91 -1.77 -0.36
CA LEU A 70 3.25 -1.35 0.88
C LEU A 70 4.31 -1.23 1.96
N THR A 71 4.57 -0.01 2.45
CA THR A 71 5.69 0.28 3.35
C THR A 71 5.37 1.43 4.29
N GLU A 72 6.07 1.50 5.42
CA GLU A 72 6.16 2.75 6.17
C GLU A 72 7.00 3.78 5.39
N PRO A 73 6.73 5.09 5.56
CA PRO A 73 7.48 6.15 4.88
C PRO A 73 8.99 6.06 5.05
N GLN A 74 9.46 5.79 6.27
CA GLN A 74 10.90 5.66 6.58
C GLN A 74 11.61 4.53 5.80
N HIS A 75 10.88 3.49 5.41
CA HIS A 75 11.43 2.33 4.71
C HIS A 75 11.31 2.43 3.18
N LEU A 76 10.76 3.52 2.65
CA LEU A 76 10.49 3.66 1.21
C LEU A 76 11.76 3.50 0.37
N THR A 77 12.86 4.16 0.74
CA THR A 77 14.10 4.16 -0.05
C THR A 77 14.62 2.74 -0.26
N ILE A 78 14.75 1.98 0.82
CA ILE A 78 15.23 0.59 0.79
C ILE A 78 14.27 -0.28 -0.02
N ASN A 79 12.96 -0.17 0.24
CA ASN A 79 11.96 -0.98 -0.45
C ASN A 79 11.85 -0.66 -1.95
N THR A 80 12.09 0.59 -2.33
CA THR A 80 12.11 1.01 -3.74
C THR A 80 13.32 0.44 -4.47
N ILE A 81 14.51 0.48 -3.84
CA ILE A 81 15.73 -0.14 -4.38
C ILE A 81 15.52 -1.65 -4.56
N ASN A 82 15.01 -2.33 -3.52
CA ASN A 82 14.73 -3.76 -3.58
C ASN A 82 13.74 -4.08 -4.71
N LYS A 83 12.67 -3.28 -4.85
CA LYS A 83 11.69 -3.47 -5.91
C LYS A 83 12.29 -3.28 -7.30
N TYR A 84 13.15 -2.29 -7.47
CA TYR A 84 13.89 -2.08 -8.72
C TYR A 84 14.77 -3.28 -9.07
N LEU A 85 15.54 -3.80 -8.11
CA LEU A 85 16.40 -4.97 -8.31
C LEU A 85 15.60 -6.22 -8.66
N GLU A 86 14.46 -6.45 -7.99
CA GLU A 86 13.52 -7.54 -8.31
C GLU A 86 13.02 -7.46 -9.76
N ILE A 87 12.59 -6.27 -10.18
CA ILE A 87 12.08 -6.03 -11.55
C ILE A 87 13.18 -6.27 -12.58
N LYS A 88 14.38 -5.73 -12.34
CA LYS A 88 15.53 -5.90 -13.23
C LYS A 88 15.96 -7.36 -13.35
N ALA A 89 15.98 -8.11 -12.25
CA ALA A 89 16.33 -9.53 -12.24
C ALA A 89 15.34 -10.39 -13.03
N ARG A 90 14.07 -9.96 -13.14
CA ARG A 90 13.04 -10.63 -13.95
C ARG A 90 13.04 -10.24 -15.43
N GLY A 91 13.93 -9.35 -15.87
CA GLY A 91 13.98 -8.87 -17.25
C GLY A 91 12.78 -8.00 -17.66
N LEU A 92 12.10 -7.41 -16.68
CA LEU A 92 10.94 -6.54 -16.91
C LEU A 92 11.34 -5.08 -17.21
N LEU A 93 12.62 -4.75 -17.08
CA LEU A 93 13.23 -3.44 -17.32
C LEU A 93 14.63 -3.60 -17.91
#